data_AF-A0A497NXA2-F1
#
_entry.id   AF-A0A497NXA2-F1
#
_cell.length_a   1.000
_cell.length_b   1.000
_cell.length_c   1.000
_cell.angle_alpha   90.00
_cell.angle_beta   90.00
_cell.angle_gamma   90.00
#
_symmetry.space_group_name_H-M   'P 1'
#
loop_
_entity.id
_entity.type
_entity.pdbx_description
1 polymer ?
#
loop_
_entity_poly.entity_id
_entity_poly.type
_entity_poly.pdbx_seq_one_letter_code
_entity_poly.pdbx_strand_id
1 'polypeptide(L)'
;MSKYYIDDGAEKVIVTAKNAHMACVLALISGKFGSFMVNGTYRVSERGHDLHDDDLEISSEVINEVISKRLKIDIDSFIRNYNEEENKDKKDKENE
;
A
#
# COMPACT_ATOMS: atom_id res chain seq x y z
N MET A 1 -13.43 16.27 -5.53
CA MET A 1 -12.34 15.28 -5.40
C MET A 1 -12.87 13.96 -5.93
N SER A 2 -12.10 13.27 -6.76
CA SER A 2 -12.51 12.01 -7.36
C SER A 2 -12.42 10.86 -6.36
N LYS A 3 -13.19 9.80 -6.61
CA LYS A 3 -13.07 8.52 -5.90
C LYS A 3 -12.13 7.62 -6.70
N TYR A 4 -11.23 6.96 -5.99
CA TYR A 4 -10.28 6.01 -6.54
C TYR A 4 -10.46 4.66 -5.87
N TYR A 5 -10.52 3.62 -6.70
CA TYR A 5 -10.58 2.21 -6.33
C TYR A 5 -9.17 1.68 -6.47
N ILE A 6 -8.59 1.21 -5.36
CA ILE A 6 -7.19 0.80 -5.29
C ILE A 6 -7.15 -0.68 -4.92
N ASP A 7 -6.41 -1.45 -5.70
CA ASP A 7 -6.20 -2.88 -5.52
C ASP A 7 -4.69 -3.15 -5.45
N ASP A 8 -4.25 -3.80 -4.39
CA ASP A 8 -2.84 -4.19 -4.19
C ASP A 8 -2.62 -5.71 -4.45
N GLY A 9 -3.64 -6.39 -4.98
CA GLY A 9 -3.65 -7.83 -5.24
C GLY A 9 -4.04 -8.69 -4.04
N ALA A 10 -3.97 -8.17 -2.81
CA ALA A 10 -4.42 -8.84 -1.59
C ALA A 10 -5.68 -8.18 -1.01
N GLU A 11 -5.74 -6.86 -1.07
CA GLU A 11 -6.73 -6.00 -0.46
C GLU A 11 -7.27 -4.98 -1.47
N LYS A 12 -8.51 -4.55 -1.24
CA LYS A 12 -9.21 -3.57 -2.09
C LYS A 12 -9.75 -2.45 -1.23
N VAL A 13 -9.47 -1.21 -1.60
CA VAL A 13 -9.90 -0.03 -0.83
C VAL A 13 -10.39 1.08 -1.73
N ILE A 14 -11.26 1.93 -1.17
CA ILE A 14 -11.80 3.12 -1.86
C ILE A 14 -11.34 4.37 -1.12
N VAL A 15 -10.75 5.31 -1.86
CA VAL A 15 -10.19 6.55 -1.33
C VAL A 15 -10.64 7.74 -2.17
N THR A 16 -11.06 8.81 -1.51
CA THR A 16 -11.32 10.10 -2.17
C THR A 16 -10.04 10.93 -2.16
N ALA A 17 -9.57 11.37 -3.32
CA ALA A 17 -8.32 12.13 -3.45
C ALA A 17 -8.36 13.14 -4.61
N LYS A 18 -7.28 13.92 -4.75
CA LYS A 18 -7.11 14.86 -5.86
C LYS A 18 -6.61 14.18 -7.15
N ASN A 19 -5.88 13.08 -7.02
CA ASN A 19 -5.35 12.27 -8.12
C ASN A 19 -5.02 10.85 -7.61
N ALA A 20 -4.78 9.93 -8.54
CA ALA A 20 -4.49 8.51 -8.25
C ALA A 20 -3.29 8.30 -7.32
N HIS A 21 -2.18 9.02 -7.54
CA HIS A 21 -0.98 8.91 -6.68
C HIS A 21 -1.28 9.28 -5.23
N MET A 22 -2.00 10.37 -5.01
CA MET A 22 -2.41 10.80 -3.67
C MET A 22 -3.39 9.80 -3.04
N ALA A 23 -4.22 9.14 -3.85
CA ALA A 23 -5.12 8.09 -3.38
C ALA A 23 -4.34 6.89 -2.82
N CYS A 24 -3.31 6.40 -3.53
CA CYS A 24 -2.43 5.33 -3.05
C CYS A 24 -1.71 5.70 -1.75
N VAL A 25 -1.12 6.89 -1.69
CA VAL A 25 -0.45 7.36 -0.46
C VAL A 25 -1.44 7.39 0.70
N LEU A 26 -2.64 7.96 0.49
CA LEU A 26 -3.67 8.04 1.51
C LEU A 26 -4.15 6.65 1.96
N ALA A 27 -4.29 5.71 1.03
CA ALA A 27 -4.71 4.34 1.34
C ALA A 27 -3.77 3.67 2.34
N LEU A 28 -2.46 3.83 2.14
CA LEU A 28 -1.43 3.25 3.01
C LEU A 28 -1.36 3.97 4.36
N ILE A 29 -1.26 5.30 4.38
CA ILE A 29 -1.09 6.04 5.63
C ILE A 29 -2.35 6.07 6.50
N SER A 30 -3.53 5.84 5.91
CA SER A 30 -4.80 5.76 6.66
C SER A 30 -5.02 4.39 7.31
N GLY A 31 -4.10 3.43 7.12
CA GLY A 31 -4.22 2.07 7.65
C GLY A 31 -5.37 1.29 7.01
N LYS A 32 -5.82 1.70 5.81
CA LYS A 32 -6.83 0.95 5.06
C LYS A 32 -6.25 -0.30 4.40
N PHE A 33 -4.96 -0.28 4.12
CA PHE A 33 -4.17 -1.45 3.82
C PHE A 33 -3.47 -1.93 5.10
N GLY A 34 -3.45 -3.24 5.32
CA GLY A 34 -2.84 -3.87 6.48
C GLY A 34 -1.31 -3.90 6.43
N SER A 35 -0.72 -3.71 5.25
CA SER A 35 0.73 -3.74 5.05
C SER A 35 1.20 -2.80 3.94
N PHE A 36 2.50 -2.53 3.89
CA PHE A 36 3.12 -1.85 2.76
C PHE A 36 3.57 -2.88 1.73
N MET A 37 3.19 -2.67 0.47
CA MET A 37 3.70 -3.48 -0.62
C MET A 37 5.20 -3.23 -0.86
N VAL A 38 5.93 -4.31 -1.09
CA VAL A 38 7.35 -4.32 -1.46
C VAL A 38 7.48 -4.98 -2.83
N ASN A 39 8.15 -4.31 -3.77
CA ASN A 39 8.36 -4.79 -5.15
C ASN A 39 7.08 -5.21 -5.86
N GLY A 40 6.01 -4.42 -5.75
CA GLY A 40 4.74 -4.69 -6.40
C GLY A 40 4.14 -3.45 -7.07
N THR A 41 2.88 -3.55 -7.46
CA THR A 41 2.16 -2.49 -8.17
C THR A 41 0.75 -2.37 -7.60
N TYR A 42 0.33 -1.14 -7.34
CA TYR A 42 -1.04 -0.81 -7.02
C TYR A 42 -1.79 -0.53 -8.32
N ARG A 43 -2.95 -1.16 -8.48
CA ARG A 43 -3.89 -0.85 -9.55
C ARG A 43 -4.89 0.19 -9.06
N VAL A 44 -5.05 1.26 -9.81
CA VAL A 44 -5.90 2.40 -9.43
C VAL A 44 -6.85 2.75 -10.56
N SER A 45 -8.15 2.77 -10.28
CA SER A 45 -9.21 3.15 -11.22
C SER A 45 -10.13 4.22 -10.62
N GLU A 46 -10.73 5.07 -11.44
CA GLU A 46 -11.83 5.96 -11.03
C GLU A 46 -13.21 5.32 -11.23
N ARG A 47 -13.26 4.21 -11.98
CA ARG A 47 -14.51 3.58 -12.44
C ARG A 47 -14.92 2.35 -11.64
N GLY A 48 -14.00 1.69 -10.95
CA GLY A 48 -14.31 0.57 -10.08
C GLY A 48 -13.16 -0.43 -9.96
N HIS A 49 -13.35 -1.50 -9.19
CA HIS A 49 -12.36 -2.58 -9.13
C HIS A 49 -12.46 -3.56 -10.31
N ASP A 50 -13.61 -3.59 -11.00
CA ASP A 50 -13.91 -4.59 -12.04
C ASP A 50 -13.82 -4.02 -13.47
N LEU A 51 -13.60 -2.70 -13.59
CA LEU A 51 -13.43 -2.01 -14.86
C LEU A 51 -11.96 -1.63 -15.00
N HIS A 52 -11.29 -2.24 -15.99
CA HIS A 52 -9.84 -2.16 -16.16
C HIS A 52 -9.41 -1.23 -17.30
N ASP A 53 -10.34 -0.53 -17.95
CA ASP A 53 -10.05 0.32 -19.09
C ASP A 53 -9.40 1.65 -18.71
N ASP A 54 -9.48 2.04 -17.45
CA ASP A 54 -8.83 3.21 -16.86
C ASP A 54 -7.80 2.85 -15.78
N ASP A 55 -7.40 1.58 -15.69
CA ASP A 55 -6.44 1.14 -14.68
C ASP A 55 -5.09 1.83 -14.86
N LEU A 56 -4.70 2.58 -13.83
CA LEU A 56 -3.36 3.09 -13.67
C LEU A 56 -2.57 2.16 -12.74
N GLU A 57 -1.49 1.60 -13.28
CA GLU A 57 -0.54 0.81 -12.53
C GLU A 57 0.54 1.70 -11.93
N ILE A 58 0.60 1.75 -10.60
CA ILE A 58 1.55 2.57 -9.85
C ILE A 58 2.49 1.66 -9.05
N SER A 59 3.79 1.74 -9.38
CA SER A 59 4.83 0.99 -8.65
C SER A 59 4.84 1.34 -7.16
N SER A 60 4.97 0.31 -6.32
CA SER A 60 5.14 0.48 -4.88
C SER A 60 6.38 1.31 -4.53
N GLU A 61 7.43 1.25 -5.36
CA GLU A 61 8.66 2.03 -5.15
C GLU A 61 8.39 3.54 -5.17
N VAL A 62 7.60 4.01 -6.12
CA VAL A 62 7.23 5.44 -6.26
C VAL A 62 6.42 5.89 -5.04
N ILE A 63 5.47 5.07 -4.61
CA ILE A 63 4.62 5.39 -3.46
C ILE A 63 5.44 5.39 -2.17
N ASN A 64 6.30 4.40 -1.98
CA ASN A 64 7.19 4.30 -0.83
C ASN A 64 8.15 5.50 -0.80
N GLU A 65 8.75 5.88 -1.91
CA GLU A 65 9.62 7.07 -1.97
C GLU A 65 8.88 8.34 -1.54
N VAL A 66 7.63 8.53 -1.97
CA VAL A 66 6.81 9.67 -1.57
C VAL A 66 6.51 9.64 -0.08
N ILE A 67 6.15 8.48 0.47
CA ILE A 67 5.87 8.31 1.90
C ILE A 67 7.14 8.57 2.73
N SER A 68 8.27 7.99 2.35
CA SER A 68 9.56 8.20 3.02
C SER A 68 9.95 9.67 3.08
N LYS A 69 9.89 10.37 1.94
CA LYS A 69 10.22 11.80 1.87
C LYS A 69 9.26 12.65 2.70
N ARG A 70 7.97 12.33 2.69
CA ARG A 70 6.93 13.16 3.32
C ARG A 70 6.80 12.94 4.82
N LEU A 71 6.93 11.70 5.27
CA LEU A 71 6.84 11.34 6.68
C LEU A 71 8.20 11.33 7.38
N LYS A 72 9.30 11.48 6.63
CA LYS A 72 10.68 11.32 7.13
C LYS A 72 10.91 9.97 7.81
N ILE A 73 10.23 8.94 7.30
CA ILE A 73 10.34 7.56 7.77
C ILE A 73 11.28 6.83 6.80
N ASP A 74 12.26 6.13 7.36
CA ASP A 74 13.02 5.13 6.63
C ASP A 74 12.15 3.88 6.46
N ILE A 75 11.52 3.75 5.29
CA ILE A 75 10.59 2.66 4.98
C ILE A 75 11.33 1.33 4.93
N ASP A 76 12.59 1.31 4.49
CA ASP A 76 13.39 0.08 4.47
C ASP A 76 13.60 -0.44 5.90
N SER A 77 13.89 0.47 6.83
CA SER A 77 13.98 0.13 8.26
C SER A 77 12.63 -0.29 8.85
N PHE A 78 11.52 0.36 8.47
CA PHE A 78 10.18 -0.01 8.92
C PHE A 78 9.79 -1.42 8.45
N ILE A 79 9.99 -1.73 7.17
CA ILE A 79 9.70 -3.04 6.58
C ILE A 79 10.56 -4.12 7.25
N ARG A 80 11.85 -3.85 7.44
CA ARG A 80 12.77 -4.81 8.10
C ARG A 80 12.29 -5.14 9.51
N ASN A 81 11.93 -4.13 10.32
CA ASN A 81 11.45 -4.36 11.68
C ASN A 81 10.12 -5.14 11.71
N TYR A 82 9.19 -4.82 10.80
CA TYR A 82 7.91 -5.54 10.70
C TYR A 82 8.12 -7.03 10.38
N ASN A 83 8.99 -7.34 9.41
CA ASN A 83 9.31 -8.72 9.05
C ASN A 83 10.05 -9.47 10.18
N GLU A 84 10.87 -8.78 10.98
CA GLU A 84 11.56 -9.38 12.13
C GLU A 84 10.59 -9.71 13.28
N GLU A 85 9.59 -8.88 13.54
CA GLU A 85 8.54 -9.13 14.54
C GLU A 85 7.63 -10.30 14.11
N GLU A 86 7.15 -10.33 12.86
CA GLU A 86 6.31 -11.42 12.34
C GLU A 86 7.03 -12.79 12.41
N ASN A 87 8.34 -12.82 12.15
CA ASN A 87 9.12 -14.07 12.19
C ASN A 87 9.38 -14.56 13.62
N LYS A 88 9.42 -13.66 14.62
CA LYS A 88 9.47 -14.06 16.03
C LYS A 88 8.16 -14.69 16.46
N ASP A 89 7.03 -14.05 16.14
CA ASP A 89 5.70 -14.57 16.51
C ASP A 89 5.39 -15.94 15.87
N LYS A 90 5.91 -16.22 14.66
CA LYS A 90 5.80 -17.55 14.04
C LYS A 90 6.66 -18.60 14.74
N LYS A 91 7.88 -18.25 15.16
CA LYS A 91 8.78 -19.16 15.89
C LYS A 91 8.30 -19.54 17.29
N ASP A 92 7.63 -18.62 17.97
CA ASP A 92 7.11 -18.88 19.32
C ASP A 92 5.86 -19.79 19.27
N LYS A 93 5.06 -19.73 18.19
CA LYS A 93 3.91 -20.61 17.97
C LYS A 93 4.25 -22.01 17.48
N GLU A 94 5.42 -22.23 16.90
CA GLU A 94 5.87 -23.57 16.48
C GLU A 94 6.51 -24.39 17.61
N ASN A 95 6.79 -23.75 18.76
CA ASN A 95 7.40 -24.40 19.94
C ASN A 95 6.41 -24.67 21.10
N GLU A 96 5.11 -24.40 20.91
CA GLU A 96 4.00 -24.84 21.80
C GLU A 96 3.30 -26.09 21.26
#